data_AF-A0A0A0F1R3-F1
#
_entry.id   AF-A0A0A0F1R3-F1
#
_cell.length_a   1.000
_cell.length_b   1.000
_cell.length_c   1.000
_cell.angle_alpha   90.00
_cell.angle_beta   90.00
_cell.angle_gamma   90.00
#
_symmetry.space_group_name_H-M   'P 1'
#
loop_
_entity.id
_entity.type
_entity.pdbx_description
1 polymer ?
#
loop_
_entity_poly.entity_id
_entity_poly.type
_entity_poly.pdbx_seq_one_letter_code
_entity_poly.pdbx_strand_id
1 'polypeptide(L)'
;MSLFRPTLIAAALAVGLVACSGSEPPAETTGATPGPANDAAMAGPAADPVAGNDGAVPEGDAAELDARLVELGWAGAAATNHAYAEACGASAAELDAHLAAQREQATAMGTAAAEFDRQFEEALPVATRRVAIDDVAMSGGRRTDTCETVLASLR
;
A
#
# COMPACT_ATOMS: atom_id res chain seq x y z
N MET A 1 -23.73 -40.70 -24.19
CA MET A 1 -24.88 -39.78 -24.18
C MET A 1 -25.31 -39.59 -22.73
N SER A 2 -25.10 -38.38 -22.21
CA SER A 2 -25.47 -37.97 -20.85
C SER A 2 -26.97 -37.69 -20.79
N LEU A 3 -27.67 -38.22 -19.79
CA LEU A 3 -29.05 -37.83 -19.48
C LEU A 3 -29.10 -37.35 -18.02
N PHE A 4 -28.99 -36.03 -17.91
CA PHE A 4 -29.26 -35.24 -16.72
C PHE A 4 -30.70 -35.49 -16.22
N ARG A 5 -30.85 -35.71 -14.91
CA ARG A 5 -32.14 -35.58 -14.21
C ARG A 5 -32.13 -34.29 -13.38
N PRO A 6 -33.09 -33.37 -13.56
CA PRO A 6 -33.22 -32.18 -12.74
C PRO A 6 -34.05 -32.53 -11.49
N THR A 7 -33.53 -32.21 -10.31
CA THR A 7 -34.34 -32.19 -9.09
C THR A 7 -34.39 -30.75 -8.60
N LEU A 8 -35.51 -30.09 -8.89
CA LEU A 8 -35.90 -28.81 -8.30
C LEU A 8 -36.28 -29.05 -6.84
N ILE A 9 -35.59 -28.38 -5.91
CA ILE A 9 -36.15 -28.08 -4.59
C ILE A 9 -35.95 -26.59 -4.34
N ALA A 10 -37.07 -25.92 -4.15
CA ALA A 10 -37.18 -24.50 -3.89
C ALA A 10 -37.05 -24.18 -2.40
N ALA A 11 -36.60 -22.95 -2.15
CA ALA A 11 -36.89 -22.05 -1.02
C ALA A 11 -36.39 -22.41 0.39
N ALA A 12 -35.45 -21.58 0.87
CA ALA A 12 -35.59 -20.89 2.16
C ALA A 12 -34.75 -19.59 2.14
N LEU A 13 -35.42 -18.47 1.90
CA LEU A 13 -34.93 -17.14 2.25
C LEU A 13 -35.06 -16.99 3.77
N ALA A 14 -33.95 -16.85 4.48
CA ALA A 14 -33.91 -16.38 5.85
C ALA A 14 -33.03 -15.13 5.91
N VAL A 15 -33.70 -14.01 6.08
CA VAL A 15 -33.17 -12.67 6.33
C VAL A 15 -32.47 -12.67 7.68
N GLY A 16 -31.17 -12.36 7.69
CA GLY A 16 -30.37 -12.14 8.91
C GLY A 16 -29.86 -10.70 8.95
N LEU A 17 -30.76 -9.75 9.21
CA LEU A 17 -30.42 -8.37 9.56
C LEU A 17 -29.93 -8.34 11.02
N VAL A 18 -28.62 -8.24 11.24
CA VAL A 18 -28.08 -7.81 12.54
C VAL A 18 -28.16 -6.29 12.60
N ALA A 19 -29.23 -5.81 13.21
CA ALA A 19 -29.35 -4.43 13.67
C ALA A 19 -28.66 -4.32 15.05
N CYS A 20 -27.48 -3.72 15.09
CA CYS A 20 -26.93 -3.13 16.31
C CYS A 20 -27.52 -1.73 16.47
N SER A 21 -28.68 -1.63 17.11
CA SER A 21 -29.22 -0.36 17.59
C SER A 21 -29.05 -0.29 19.10
N GLY A 22 -28.08 0.50 19.53
CA GLY A 22 -27.90 0.94 20.91
C GLY A 22 -27.36 2.36 20.88
N SER A 23 -28.27 3.33 20.74
CA SER A 23 -28.00 4.76 20.92
C SER A 23 -28.15 5.10 22.40
N GLU A 24 -27.10 5.63 23.02
CA GLU A 24 -27.21 6.51 24.18
C GLU A 24 -26.57 7.86 23.82
N PRO A 25 -27.27 9.00 24.02
CA PRO A 25 -26.74 10.34 23.74
C PRO A 25 -25.76 10.81 24.82
N PRO A 26 -24.87 11.78 24.51
CA PRO A 26 -23.87 12.26 25.44
C PRO A 26 -24.51 13.08 26.57
N ALA A 27 -24.07 12.84 27.81
CA ALA A 27 -24.36 13.71 28.92
C ALA A 27 -23.51 14.99 28.81
N GLU A 28 -24.17 16.13 28.65
CA GLU A 28 -23.57 17.44 28.87
C GLU A 28 -23.24 17.61 30.36
N THR A 29 -21.97 17.84 30.67
CA THR A 29 -21.59 18.51 31.93
C THR A 29 -20.69 19.68 31.58
N THR A 30 -21.29 20.86 31.54
CA THR A 30 -20.62 22.15 31.70
C THR A 30 -20.12 22.24 33.15
N GLY A 31 -18.80 22.30 33.32
CA GLY A 31 -18.16 22.54 34.60
C GLY A 31 -16.76 23.13 34.38
N ALA A 32 -16.65 24.45 34.48
CA ALA A 32 -15.38 25.16 34.53
C ALA A 32 -14.60 24.78 35.82
N THR A 33 -13.26 24.74 35.78
CA THR A 33 -12.27 25.70 36.39
C THR A 33 -10.82 25.12 36.22
N PRO A 34 -9.74 25.83 36.58
CA PRO A 34 -8.71 26.42 35.71
C PRO A 34 -7.41 25.59 35.58
N GLY A 35 -6.57 25.91 34.58
CA GLY A 35 -5.26 25.28 34.39
C GLY A 35 -4.17 25.80 35.34
N PRO A 36 -2.98 25.16 35.35
CA PRO A 36 -1.75 25.84 35.70
C PRO A 36 -1.01 26.25 34.41
N ALA A 37 -0.80 27.55 34.28
CA ALA A 37 0.22 28.09 33.40
C ALA A 37 1.58 27.52 33.80
N ASN A 38 2.34 27.08 32.81
CA ASN A 38 3.80 27.06 32.87
C ASN A 38 4.31 27.40 31.47
N ASP A 39 4.36 28.71 31.21
CA ASP A 39 5.34 29.28 30.30
C ASP A 39 6.72 29.05 30.90
N ALA A 40 7.44 28.08 30.35
CA ALA A 40 8.89 28.08 30.36
C ALA A 40 9.34 27.83 28.92
N ALA A 41 9.42 28.91 28.16
CA ALA A 41 10.20 28.95 26.93
C ALA A 41 11.65 28.60 27.27
N MET A 42 12.22 27.58 26.62
CA MET A 42 13.61 27.58 26.13
C MET A 42 13.84 26.42 25.15
N ALA A 43 14.42 26.79 24.00
CA ALA A 43 15.14 25.97 23.04
C ALA A 43 14.36 24.87 22.31
N GLY A 44 13.94 25.17 21.07
CA GLY A 44 13.30 24.20 20.19
C GLY A 44 14.21 23.06 19.76
N PRO A 45 13.66 21.95 19.26
CA PRO A 45 14.32 21.25 18.18
C PRO A 45 14.22 22.15 16.95
N ALA A 46 15.32 22.27 16.21
CA ALA A 46 15.29 22.83 14.87
C ALA A 46 14.06 22.27 14.15
N ALA A 47 13.24 23.15 13.58
CA ALA A 47 12.43 22.72 12.46
C ALA A 47 13.44 22.13 11.48
N ASP A 48 13.49 20.79 11.41
CA ASP A 48 14.18 20.11 10.33
C ASP A 48 13.68 20.82 9.08
N PRO A 49 14.58 21.31 8.22
CA PRO A 49 14.13 21.83 6.95
C PRO A 49 13.36 20.67 6.34
N VAL A 50 12.05 20.88 6.13
CA VAL A 50 11.30 20.12 5.15
C VAL A 50 12.24 20.10 3.96
N ALA A 51 12.85 18.95 3.69
CA ALA A 51 13.52 18.70 2.44
C ALA A 51 12.36 18.77 1.45
N GLY A 52 12.06 20.01 1.04
CA GLY A 52 11.07 20.35 0.07
C GLY A 52 11.52 19.56 -1.14
N ASN A 53 10.77 18.52 -1.43
CA ASN A 53 10.88 17.84 -2.69
C ASN A 53 10.34 18.86 -3.70
N ASP A 54 11.16 19.87 -4.04
CA ASP A 54 10.87 20.95 -5.01
C ASP A 54 10.74 20.38 -6.45
N GLY A 55 10.75 19.06 -6.59
CA GLY A 55 10.36 18.37 -7.81
C GLY A 55 8.89 18.62 -8.10
N ALA A 56 8.60 18.97 -9.35
CA ALA A 56 7.24 19.00 -9.85
C ALA A 56 6.56 17.65 -9.53
N VAL A 57 5.33 17.69 -9.00
CA VAL A 57 4.53 16.49 -8.79
C VAL A 57 4.47 15.75 -10.14
N PRO A 58 4.90 14.47 -10.21
CA PRO A 58 4.76 13.70 -11.42
C PRO A 58 3.29 13.70 -11.85
N GLU A 59 3.02 14.03 -13.11
CA GLU A 59 1.66 13.99 -13.64
C GLU A 59 1.10 12.55 -13.53
N GLY A 60 -0.21 12.38 -13.45
CA GLY A 60 -0.88 11.06 -13.47
C GLY A 60 -1.76 10.81 -12.24
N ASP A 61 -2.85 10.06 -12.44
CA ASP A 61 -3.76 9.68 -11.36
C ASP A 61 -3.21 8.45 -10.61
N ALA A 62 -2.92 8.61 -9.32
CA ALA A 62 -2.46 7.53 -8.46
C ALA A 62 -3.43 6.34 -8.45
N ALA A 63 -4.75 6.59 -8.50
CA ALA A 63 -5.76 5.54 -8.49
C ALA A 63 -5.76 4.73 -9.80
N GLU A 64 -5.51 5.37 -10.95
CA GLU A 64 -5.38 4.68 -12.23
C GLU A 64 -4.12 3.81 -12.27
N LEU A 65 -3.00 4.31 -11.73
CA LEU A 65 -1.77 3.55 -11.61
C LEU A 65 -1.94 2.34 -10.67
N ASP A 66 -2.61 2.52 -9.53
CA ASP A 66 -2.92 1.44 -8.60
C ASP A 66 -3.84 0.39 -9.24
N ALA A 67 -4.87 0.81 -9.97
CA ALA A 67 -5.74 -0.09 -10.72
C ALA A 67 -4.94 -0.91 -11.74
N ARG A 68 -4.01 -0.26 -12.47
CA ARG A 68 -3.16 -0.96 -13.44
C ARG A 68 -2.23 -1.98 -12.79
N LEU A 69 -1.64 -1.65 -11.64
CA LEU A 69 -0.79 -2.60 -10.90
C LEU A 69 -1.60 -3.80 -10.39
N VAL A 70 -2.84 -3.58 -9.94
CA VAL A 70 -3.76 -4.66 -9.54
C VAL A 70 -4.11 -5.57 -10.72
N GLU A 71 -4.36 -5.02 -11.91
CA GLU A 71 -4.60 -5.81 -13.13
C GLU A 71 -3.44 -6.72 -13.51
N LEU A 72 -2.20 -6.29 -13.21
CA LEU A 72 -0.97 -7.06 -13.44
C LEU A 72 -0.70 -8.09 -12.32
N GLY A 73 -1.58 -8.17 -11.32
CA GLY A 73 -1.59 -9.20 -10.30
C GLY A 73 -0.29 -9.28 -9.50
N TRP A 74 0.26 -10.48 -9.37
CA TRP A 74 1.48 -10.73 -8.60
C TRP A 74 2.68 -9.93 -9.12
N ALA A 75 2.81 -9.77 -10.43
CA ALA A 75 3.89 -8.99 -11.02
C ALA A 75 3.77 -7.50 -10.72
N GLY A 76 2.54 -6.97 -10.61
CA GLY A 76 2.27 -5.62 -10.14
C GLY A 76 2.79 -5.39 -8.72
N ALA A 77 2.47 -6.29 -7.79
CA ALA A 77 2.95 -6.21 -6.41
C ALA A 77 4.49 -6.32 -6.32
N ALA A 78 5.08 -7.26 -7.07
CA ALA A 78 6.53 -7.41 -7.15
C ALA A 78 7.21 -6.15 -7.70
N ALA A 79 6.65 -5.54 -8.75
CA ALA A 79 7.16 -4.31 -9.32
C ALA A 79 7.06 -3.12 -8.35
N THR A 80 5.98 -3.01 -7.58
CA THR A 80 5.86 -1.98 -6.53
C THR A 80 6.95 -2.12 -5.47
N ASN A 81 7.19 -3.33 -4.95
CA ASN A 81 8.24 -3.56 -3.97
C ASN A 81 9.63 -3.30 -4.55
N HIS A 82 9.87 -3.71 -5.80
CA HIS A 82 11.12 -3.45 -6.51
C HIS A 82 11.37 -1.94 -6.70
N ALA A 83 10.36 -1.19 -7.14
CA ALA A 83 10.47 0.26 -7.33
C ALA A 83 10.71 1.00 -6.01
N TYR A 84 10.05 0.59 -4.93
CA TYR A 84 10.32 1.14 -3.59
C TYR A 84 11.74 0.80 -3.11
N ALA A 85 12.18 -0.44 -3.29
CA ALA A 85 13.53 -0.86 -2.93
C ALA A 85 14.59 -0.04 -3.67
N GLU A 86 14.41 0.15 -4.97
CA GLU A 86 15.27 1.00 -5.80
C GLU A 86 15.28 2.45 -5.31
N ALA A 87 14.10 3.04 -5.07
CA ALA A 87 13.97 4.41 -4.54
C ALA A 87 14.59 4.59 -3.14
N CYS A 88 14.67 3.52 -2.36
CA CYS A 88 15.29 3.47 -1.04
C CYS A 88 16.78 3.12 -1.08
N GLY A 89 17.37 2.92 -2.26
CA GLY A 89 18.81 2.72 -2.44
C GLY A 89 19.27 1.26 -2.33
N ALA A 90 18.39 0.29 -2.57
CA ALA A 90 18.80 -1.10 -2.74
C ALA A 90 19.83 -1.24 -3.87
N SER A 91 20.81 -2.11 -3.69
CA SER A 91 21.80 -2.43 -4.72
C SER A 91 21.19 -3.26 -5.85
N ALA A 92 21.80 -3.21 -7.04
CA ALA A 92 21.38 -4.06 -8.16
C ALA A 92 21.35 -5.55 -7.80
N ALA A 93 22.31 -6.02 -6.98
CA ALA A 93 22.33 -7.41 -6.52
C ALA A 93 21.15 -7.77 -5.60
N GLU A 94 20.73 -6.86 -4.72
CA GLU A 94 19.55 -7.05 -3.87
C GLU A 94 18.26 -7.04 -4.69
N LEU A 95 18.17 -6.14 -5.68
CA LEU A 95 17.04 -6.05 -6.60
C LEU A 95 16.91 -7.30 -7.49
N ASP A 96 18.03 -7.81 -8.03
CA ASP A 96 18.06 -9.04 -8.83
C ASP A 96 17.67 -10.26 -7.99
N ALA A 97 18.18 -10.37 -6.76
CA ALA A 97 17.84 -11.45 -5.83
C ALA A 97 16.35 -11.40 -5.46
N HIS A 98 15.82 -10.20 -5.19
CA HIS A 98 14.40 -10.01 -4.93
C HIS A 98 13.54 -10.45 -6.12
N LEU A 99 13.87 -10.01 -7.33
CA LEU A 99 13.13 -10.39 -8.54
C LEU A 99 13.14 -11.90 -8.77
N ALA A 100 14.30 -12.56 -8.56
CA ALA A 100 14.41 -14.00 -8.64
C ALA A 100 13.50 -14.70 -7.61
N ALA A 101 13.47 -14.25 -6.36
CA ALA A 101 12.58 -14.78 -5.32
C ALA A 101 11.09 -14.57 -5.66
N GLN A 102 10.73 -13.39 -6.18
CA GLN A 102 9.35 -13.10 -6.62
C GLN A 102 8.91 -13.98 -7.78
N ARG A 103 9.81 -14.27 -8.72
CA ARG A 103 9.58 -15.19 -9.84
C ARG A 103 9.37 -16.63 -9.37
N GLU A 104 10.16 -17.10 -8.40
CA GLU A 104 9.98 -18.42 -7.79
C GLU A 104 8.63 -18.52 -7.08
N GLN A 105 8.24 -17.50 -6.33
CA GLN A 105 6.93 -17.44 -5.66
C GLN A 105 5.77 -17.42 -6.67
N ALA A 106 5.87 -16.62 -7.74
CA ALA A 106 4.89 -16.60 -8.83
C ALA A 106 4.71 -17.99 -9.46
N THR A 107 5.83 -18.68 -9.69
CA THR A 107 5.84 -20.04 -10.24
C THR A 107 5.18 -21.04 -9.29
N ALA A 108 5.46 -20.95 -7.99
CA ALA A 108 4.83 -21.78 -6.96
C ALA A 108 3.32 -21.56 -6.87
N MET A 109 2.84 -20.36 -7.20
CA MET A 109 1.41 -20.00 -7.24
C MET A 109 0.71 -20.35 -8.57
N GLY A 110 1.46 -20.87 -9.55
CA GLY A 110 0.91 -21.33 -10.82
C GLY A 110 1.05 -20.35 -11.99
N THR A 111 1.75 -19.23 -11.81
CA THR A 111 2.09 -18.32 -12.92
C THR A 111 3.33 -18.86 -13.65
N ALA A 112 3.27 -18.97 -14.97
CA ALA A 112 4.44 -19.35 -15.75
C ALA A 112 5.53 -18.27 -15.62
N ALA A 113 6.78 -18.68 -15.43
CA ALA A 113 7.89 -17.75 -15.21
C ALA A 113 8.03 -16.68 -16.32
N ALA A 114 7.85 -17.06 -17.58
CA ALA A 114 7.90 -16.11 -18.70
C ALA A 114 6.72 -15.12 -18.71
N GLU A 115 5.56 -15.54 -18.19
CA GLU A 115 4.40 -14.65 -18.06
C GLU A 115 4.60 -13.66 -16.90
N PHE A 116 5.19 -14.12 -15.79
CA PHE A 116 5.61 -13.23 -14.71
C PHE A 116 6.63 -12.20 -15.21
N ASP A 117 7.69 -12.62 -15.90
CA ASP A 117 8.73 -11.73 -16.43
C ASP A 117 8.11 -10.66 -17.34
N ARG A 118 7.23 -11.05 -18.27
CA ARG A 118 6.51 -10.14 -19.17
C ARG A 118 5.63 -9.13 -18.41
N GLN A 119 4.86 -9.60 -17.43
CA GLN A 119 3.99 -8.73 -16.63
C GLN A 119 4.81 -7.81 -15.72
N PHE A 120 5.96 -8.27 -15.23
CA PHE A 120 6.85 -7.47 -14.39
C PHE A 120 7.48 -6.33 -15.18
N GLU A 121 7.99 -6.62 -16.38
CA GLU A 121 8.50 -5.59 -17.31
C GLU A 121 7.43 -4.54 -17.64
N GLU A 122 6.17 -4.97 -17.77
CA GLU A 122 5.02 -4.10 -17.99
C GLU A 122 4.65 -3.28 -16.74
N ALA A 123 4.75 -3.88 -15.56
CA ALA A 123 4.38 -3.27 -14.28
C ALA A 123 5.43 -2.28 -13.77
N LEU A 124 6.72 -2.52 -14.00
CA LEU A 124 7.83 -1.72 -13.47
C LEU A 124 7.69 -0.22 -13.76
N PRO A 125 7.46 0.26 -15.00
CA PRO A 125 7.31 1.69 -15.25
C PRO A 125 6.07 2.30 -14.59
N VAL A 126 5.00 1.51 -14.40
CA VAL A 126 3.78 1.95 -13.68
C VAL A 126 4.09 2.11 -12.20
N ALA A 127 4.77 1.13 -11.61
CA ALA A 127 5.20 1.13 -10.21
C ALA A 127 6.16 2.28 -9.92
N THR A 128 7.19 2.48 -10.74
CA THR A 128 8.14 3.59 -10.60
C THR A 128 7.43 4.94 -10.59
N ARG A 129 6.46 5.16 -11.49
CA ARG A 129 5.68 6.41 -11.51
C ARG A 129 4.83 6.57 -10.25
N ARG A 130 4.21 5.49 -9.79
CA ARG A 130 3.38 5.49 -8.57
C ARG A 130 4.22 5.84 -7.33
N VAL A 131 5.40 5.24 -7.20
CA VAL A 131 6.38 5.53 -6.13
C VAL A 131 6.84 6.98 -6.18
N ALA A 132 7.09 7.53 -7.37
CA ALA A 132 7.46 8.94 -7.51
C ALA A 132 6.36 9.91 -7.03
N ILE A 133 5.08 9.57 -7.24
CA ILE A 133 3.94 10.34 -6.71
C ILE A 133 3.89 10.22 -5.18
N ASP A 134 4.06 9.00 -4.66
CA ASP A 134 4.10 8.77 -3.20
C ASP A 134 5.25 9.53 -2.54
N ASP A 135 6.44 9.56 -3.14
CA ASP A 135 7.62 10.25 -2.63
C ASP A 135 7.41 11.76 -2.43
N VAL A 136 6.52 12.37 -3.21
CA VAL A 136 6.14 13.78 -3.04
C VAL A 136 5.04 13.92 -1.98
N ALA A 137 4.13 12.95 -1.88
CA ALA A 137 3.02 12.97 -0.94
C ALA A 137 3.41 12.53 0.49
N MET A 138 4.47 11.73 0.65
CA MET A 138 4.92 11.23 1.95
C MET A 138 5.71 12.28 2.73
N SER A 139 5.44 12.35 4.04
CA SER A 139 6.31 13.08 4.95
C SER A 139 7.66 12.36 5.09
N GLY A 140 8.73 13.12 5.39
CA GLY A 140 10.07 12.57 5.55
C GLY A 140 10.15 11.37 6.50
N GLY A 141 9.53 11.46 7.68
CA GLY A 141 9.49 10.34 8.65
C GLY A 141 8.80 9.09 8.09
N ARG A 142 7.68 9.26 7.38
CA ARG A 142 6.97 8.13 6.76
C ARG A 142 7.77 7.49 5.62
N ARG A 143 8.54 8.29 4.89
CA ARG A 143 9.45 7.80 3.86
C ARG A 143 10.58 6.97 4.47
N THR A 144 11.19 7.44 5.56
CA THR A 144 12.22 6.69 6.29
C THR A 144 11.69 5.33 6.77
N ASP A 145 10.54 5.31 7.45
CA ASP A 145 9.92 4.06 7.94
C ASP A 145 9.61 3.07 6.80
N THR A 146 9.11 3.60 5.68
CA THR A 146 8.85 2.81 4.45
C THR A 146 10.15 2.20 3.93
N CYS A 147 11.22 2.99 3.82
CA CYS A 147 12.49 2.50 3.31
C CYS A 147 13.15 1.47 4.22
N GLU A 148 13.12 1.66 5.54
CA GLU A 148 13.62 0.66 6.48
C GLU A 148 12.88 -0.66 6.34
N THR A 149 11.55 -0.60 6.24
CA THR A 149 10.70 -1.80 6.10
C THR A 149 10.96 -2.51 4.77
N VAL A 150 11.02 -1.76 3.66
CA VAL A 150 11.23 -2.32 2.32
C VAL A 150 12.60 -2.97 2.21
N LEU A 151 13.67 -2.29 2.63
CA LEU A 151 15.02 -2.85 2.59
C LEU A 151 15.17 -4.06 3.52
N ALA A 152 14.49 -4.07 4.67
CA ALA A 152 14.48 -5.24 5.55
C ALA A 152 13.80 -6.44 4.89
N SER A 153 12.80 -6.23 4.03
CA SER A 153 12.08 -7.31 3.32
C SER A 153 12.89 -7.99 2.20
N LEU A 154 14.04 -7.40 1.81
CA LEU A 154 14.93 -7.96 0.78
C LEU A 154 15.96 -8.96 1.35
N ARG A 155 16.08 -9.05 2.68
CA ARG A 155 17.09 -9.85 3.39
C ARG A 155 16.51 -11.17 3.89
#